data_AF-A0A8S3I0U1-F1
#
_entry.id   AF-A0A8S3I0U1-F1
#
_cell.length_a   1.000
_cell.length_b   1.000
_cell.length_c   1.000
_cell.angle_alpha   90.00
_cell.angle_beta   90.00
_cell.angle_gamma   90.00
#
_symmetry.space_group_name_H-M   'P 1'
#
loop_
_entity.id
_entity.type
_entity.pdbx_description
1 polymer ?
#
loop_
_entity_poly.entity_id
_entity_poly.type
_entity_poly.pdbx_seq_one_letter_code
_entity_poly.pdbx_strand_id
1 'polypeptide(L)'
;CALQTILKAPSWRPRFRFYHWILSSIGVLLCISIMFIASWYFALIAMLIAIIMYKFIEYKGAEKEWGDGIRGLSMSAARYALYRVDETQPHTKNWRPQLLAFISLGRDDEKETYSIHHSKLFNFLYQLKAGKGFVVAASVLEGDYLDNHQHIEPIRAVSIS
;
A
#
# COMPACT_ATOMS: atom_id res chain seq x y z
N CYS A 1 -8.25 20.94 -0.99
CA CYS A 1 -9.09 20.99 -2.20
C CYS A 1 -8.33 20.62 -3.48
N ALA A 2 -7.38 21.43 -3.98
CA ALA A 2 -6.65 21.11 -5.22
C ALA A 2 -5.98 19.72 -5.20
N LEU A 3 -5.25 19.40 -4.12
CA LEU A 3 -4.59 18.10 -3.94
C LEU A 3 -5.57 16.92 -3.98
N GLN A 4 -6.72 17.03 -3.31
CA GLN A 4 -7.75 15.98 -3.30
C GLN A 4 -8.35 15.74 -4.68
N THR A 5 -8.52 16.79 -5.49
CA THR A 5 -9.00 16.65 -6.88
C THR A 5 -7.95 15.98 -7.78
N ILE A 6 -6.68 16.39 -7.67
CA ILE A 6 -5.60 15.85 -8.50
C ILE A 6 -5.34 14.37 -8.15
N LEU A 7 -5.31 14.05 -6.85
CA LEU A 7 -5.09 12.69 -6.37
C LEU A 7 -6.33 11.79 -6.49
N LYS A 8 -7.48 12.34 -6.93
CA LYS A 8 -8.78 11.67 -6.97
C LYS A 8 -9.09 10.99 -5.64
N ALA A 9 -9.09 11.76 -4.56
CA ALA A 9 -9.43 11.22 -3.25
C ALA A 9 -10.84 10.60 -3.28
N PRO A 10 -11.02 9.38 -2.73
CA PRO A 10 -12.22 8.57 -2.96
C PRO A 10 -13.51 9.23 -2.42
N SER A 11 -13.42 10.00 -1.34
CA SER A 11 -14.56 10.73 -0.76
C SER A 11 -14.78 12.13 -1.35
N TRP A 12 -13.93 12.59 -2.27
CA TRP A 12 -13.97 13.96 -2.78
C TRP A 12 -14.88 14.08 -4.01
N ARG A 13 -16.02 14.78 -3.88
CA ARG A 13 -17.01 15.00 -4.95
C ARG A 13 -17.46 16.47 -4.98
N PRO A 14 -16.70 17.37 -5.65
CA PRO A 14 -17.07 18.78 -5.70
C PRO A 14 -18.36 18.96 -6.52
N ARG A 15 -19.43 19.44 -5.88
CA ARG A 15 -20.74 19.70 -6.52
C ARG A 15 -20.93 21.15 -6.96
N PHE A 16 -20.02 22.04 -6.56
CA PHE A 16 -20.13 23.46 -6.88
C PHE A 16 -19.76 23.73 -8.34
N ARG A 17 -20.64 24.43 -9.07
CA ARG A 17 -20.52 24.64 -10.52
C ARG A 17 -19.27 25.40 -10.95
N PHE A 18 -18.81 26.38 -10.17
CA PHE A 18 -17.63 27.21 -10.51
C PHE A 18 -16.34 26.71 -9.86
N TYR A 19 -16.33 25.48 -9.34
CA TYR A 19 -15.13 24.89 -8.76
C TYR A 19 -14.17 24.44 -9.87
N HIS A 20 -12.91 24.91 -9.81
CA HIS A 20 -11.82 24.39 -10.61
C HIS A 20 -10.55 24.20 -9.75
N TRP A 21 -9.80 23.12 -9.98
CA TRP A 21 -8.60 22.81 -9.18
C TRP A 21 -7.52 23.90 -9.33
N ILE A 22 -7.37 24.47 -10.53
CA ILE A 22 -6.43 25.58 -10.79
C ILE A 22 -6.76 26.79 -9.91
N LEU A 23 -8.04 27.15 -9.79
CA LEU A 23 -8.47 28.30 -8.98
C LEU A 23 -8.06 28.11 -7.52
N SER A 24 -8.24 26.89 -6.99
CA SER A 24 -7.79 26.53 -5.65
C SER A 24 -6.26 26.58 -5.51
N SER A 25 -5.50 26.19 -6.53
CA SER A 25 -4.04 26.25 -6.52
C SER A 25 -3.52 27.69 -6.54
N ILE A 26 -4.13 28.56 -7.36
CA ILE A 26 -3.78 29.99 -7.42
C ILE A 26 -4.02 30.65 -6.07
N GLY A 27 -5.14 30.35 -5.40
CA GLY A 27 -5.42 30.90 -4.06
C GLY A 27 -4.38 30.51 -3.01
N VAL A 28 -3.94 29.25 -3.00
CA VAL A 28 -2.88 28.79 -2.08
C VAL A 28 -1.55 29.47 -2.39
N LEU A 29 -1.16 29.56 -3.67
CA LEU A 29 0.07 30.23 -4.08
C LEU A 29 0.06 31.71 -3.66
N LEU A 30 -1.04 32.42 -3.93
CA LEU A 30 -1.19 33.82 -3.54
C LEU A 30 -1.07 34.01 -2.03
N CYS A 31 -1.71 33.14 -1.24
CA CYS A 31 -1.63 33.18 0.22
C CYS A 31 -0.19 32.99 0.72
N ILE A 32 0.50 31.97 0.21
CA ILE A 32 1.90 31.71 0.57
C ILE A 32 2.80 32.89 0.17
N SER A 33 2.63 33.44 -1.04
CA SER A 33 3.39 34.61 -1.48
C SER A 33 3.21 35.80 -0.54
N ILE A 34 1.97 36.11 -0.13
CA ILE A 34 1.69 37.21 0.79
C ILE A 34 2.33 36.96 2.17
N MET A 35 2.29 35.74 2.69
CA MET A 35 2.96 35.39 3.96
C MET A 35 4.46 35.66 3.91
N PHE A 36 5.12 35.26 2.82
CA PHE A 36 6.56 35.46 2.63
C PHE A 36 6.95 36.93 2.43
N ILE A 37 6.13 37.70 1.70
CA ILE A 37 6.34 39.14 1.51
C ILE A 37 6.24 39.89 2.85
N ALA A 38 5.29 39.50 3.72
CA ALA A 38 5.12 40.14 5.01
C ALA A 38 6.27 39.86 5.98
N SER A 39 6.61 38.59 6.21
CA SER A 39 7.79 38.20 6.98
C SER A 39 8.15 36.75 6.72
N TRP A 40 9.25 36.53 6.00
CA TRP A 40 9.72 35.21 5.66
C TRP A 40 10.09 34.36 6.89
N TYR A 41 10.62 34.97 7.96
CA TYR A 41 11.00 34.25 9.18
C TYR A 41 9.80 33.66 9.92
N PHE A 42 8.77 34.48 10.18
CA PHE A 42 7.56 34.01 10.84
C PHE A 42 6.76 33.04 9.95
N ALA A 43 6.77 33.24 8.63
CA ALA A 43 6.13 32.33 7.68
C ALA A 43 6.73 30.92 7.74
N LEU A 44 8.07 30.80 7.78
CA LEU A 44 8.75 29.51 7.92
C LEU A 44 8.39 28.81 9.24
N ILE A 45 8.39 29.55 10.36
CA ILE A 45 8.02 28.99 11.68
C ILE A 45 6.57 28.50 11.67
N ALA A 46 5.64 29.29 11.14
CA ALA A 46 4.24 28.92 11.05
C ALA A 46 4.02 27.67 10.19
N MET A 47 4.69 27.58 9.03
CA MET A 47 4.64 26.39 8.17
C MET A 47 5.22 25.16 8.87
N LEU A 48 6.34 25.29 9.59
CA LEU A 48 6.95 24.20 10.33
C LEU A 48 6.00 23.66 11.41
N ILE A 49 5.40 24.54 12.20
CA ILE A 49 4.43 24.15 13.24
C ILE A 49 3.23 23.45 12.60
N ALA A 50 2.71 23.96 11.49
CA ALA A 50 1.59 23.34 10.77
C ALA A 50 1.93 21.93 10.26
N ILE A 51 3.15 21.71 9.74
CA ILE A 51 3.62 20.41 9.27
C ILE A 51 3.76 19.42 10.43
N ILE A 52 4.38 19.85 11.55
CA ILE A 52 4.54 19.01 12.74
C ILE A 52 3.18 18.59 13.27
N MET A 53 2.24 19.53 13.38
CA MET A 53 0.88 19.26 13.84
C MET A 53 0.14 18.29 12.90
N TYR A 54 0.24 18.50 11.58
CA TYR A 54 -0.35 17.60 10.60
C TYR A 54 0.19 16.17 10.76
N LYS A 55 1.52 16.01 10.88
CA LYS A 55 2.16 14.70 11.06
C LYS A 55 1.82 14.05 12.39
N PHE A 56 1.69 14.82 13.45
CA PHE A 56 1.26 14.32 14.75
C PHE A 56 -0.16 13.75 14.69
N ILE A 57 -1.10 14.46 14.06
CA ILE A 57 -2.47 13.98 13.87
C ILE A 57 -2.49 12.71 13.01
N GLU A 58 -1.71 12.67 11.93
CA GLU A 58 -1.60 11.51 11.05
C GLU A 58 -1.10 10.27 11.82
N TYR A 59 -0.06 10.43 12.64
CA TYR A 59 0.49 9.36 13.48
C TYR A 59 -0.53 8.88 14.53
N LYS A 60 -1.17 9.80 15.26
CA LYS A 60 -2.17 9.44 16.28
C LYS A 60 -3.42 8.81 15.68
N GLY A 61 -3.81 9.22 14.47
CA GLY A 61 -4.87 8.57 13.71
C GLY A 61 -4.52 7.12 13.38
N ALA A 62 -3.32 6.87 12.86
CA ALA A 62 -2.83 5.54 12.53
C ALA A 62 -2.72 4.62 13.78
N GLU A 63 -2.19 5.14 14.88
CA GLU A 63 -2.09 4.41 16.15
C GLU A 63 -3.47 4.02 16.69
N LYS A 64 -4.47 4.90 16.56
CA LYS A 64 -5.85 4.62 16.99
C LYS A 64 -6.54 3.57 16.12
N GLU A 65 -6.35 3.61 14.80
CA GLU A 65 -6.99 2.69 13.86
C GLU A 65 -6.36 1.29 13.88
N TRP A 66 -5.05 1.20 14.05
CA TRP A 66 -4.29 -0.04 13.85
C TRP A 66 -3.49 -0.52 15.06
N GLY A 67 -3.51 0.21 16.18
CA GLY A 67 -2.81 -0.15 17.43
C GLY A 67 -1.30 0.13 17.46
N ASP A 68 -0.68 0.38 16.30
CA ASP A 68 0.72 0.77 16.15
C ASP A 68 0.81 1.92 15.12
N GLY A 69 1.44 3.04 15.49
CA GLY A 69 1.51 4.22 14.64
C GLY A 69 2.30 4.01 13.35
N ILE A 70 3.46 3.34 13.38
CA ILE A 70 4.30 3.19 12.17
C ILE A 70 3.71 2.13 11.23
N ARG A 71 3.31 0.97 11.78
CA ARG A 71 2.62 -0.07 11.00
C ARG A 71 1.23 0.39 10.53
N GLY A 72 0.56 1.21 11.32
CA GLY A 72 -0.73 1.81 10.95
C GLY A 72 -0.60 2.75 9.75
N LEU A 73 0.46 3.54 9.67
CA LEU A 73 0.71 4.41 8.51
C LEU A 73 0.89 3.59 7.22
N SER A 74 1.65 2.50 7.26
CA SER A 74 1.85 1.64 6.08
C SER A 74 0.56 0.89 5.68
N MET A 75 -0.22 0.40 6.65
CA MET A 75 -1.53 -0.20 6.41
C MET A 75 -2.54 0.78 5.81
N SER A 76 -2.63 2.01 6.35
CA SER A 76 -3.50 3.06 5.81
C SER A 76 -3.10 3.47 4.39
N ALA A 77 -1.80 3.57 4.11
CA ALA A 77 -1.30 3.82 2.76
C ALA A 77 -1.63 2.68 1.79
N ALA A 78 -1.46 1.42 2.21
CA ALA A 78 -1.82 0.25 1.42
C ALA A 78 -3.32 0.21 1.12
N ARG A 79 -4.17 0.47 2.12
CA ARG A 79 -5.63 0.55 1.98
C ARG A 79 -6.04 1.63 0.98
N TYR A 80 -5.45 2.82 1.08
CA TYR A 80 -5.72 3.91 0.14
C TYR A 80 -5.34 3.54 -1.29
N ALA A 81 -4.18 2.89 -1.47
CA ALA A 81 -3.74 2.43 -2.78
C ALA A 81 -4.69 1.38 -3.39
N LEU A 82 -5.17 0.42 -2.57
CA LEU A 82 -6.12 -0.61 -3.01
C LEU A 82 -7.46 -0.01 -3.48
N TYR A 83 -8.03 0.93 -2.72
CA TYR A 83 -9.26 1.61 -3.16
C TYR A 83 -9.09 2.32 -4.51
N ARG A 84 -7.91 2.90 -4.76
CA ARG A 84 -7.64 3.61 -6.01
C ARG A 84 -7.47 2.66 -7.21
N VAL A 85 -7.00 1.44 -6.98
CA VAL A 85 -6.88 0.41 -8.04
C VAL A 85 -8.26 -0.03 -8.50
N ASP A 86 -9.21 -0.20 -7.57
CA ASP A 86 -10.58 -0.65 -7.87
C ASP A 86 -11.34 0.34 -8.77
N GLU A 87 -11.14 1.65 -8.57
CA GLU A 87 -11.75 2.69 -9.43
C GLU A 87 -11.21 2.70 -10.88
N THR A 88 -10.06 2.10 -11.14
CA THR A 88 -9.40 2.18 -12.45
C THR A 88 -9.69 0.92 -13.27
N GLN A 89 -10.57 1.02 -14.27
CA GLN A 89 -10.84 -0.11 -15.16
C GLN A 89 -9.58 -0.52 -15.95
N PRO A 90 -9.25 -1.82 -16.02
CA PRO A 90 -8.11 -2.29 -16.80
C PRO A 90 -8.39 -2.06 -18.29
N HIS A 91 -7.56 -1.23 -18.94
CA HIS A 91 -7.64 -1.06 -20.38
C HIS A 91 -7.08 -2.29 -21.10
N THR A 92 -7.81 -2.81 -22.08
CA THR A 92 -7.46 -4.01 -22.86
C THR A 92 -6.10 -3.92 -23.56
N LYS A 93 -5.58 -2.71 -23.81
CA LYS A 93 -4.28 -2.45 -24.45
C LYS A 93 -3.08 -2.50 -23.49
N ASN A 94 -3.28 -2.55 -22.17
CA ASN A 94 -2.21 -2.50 -21.17
C ASN A 94 -2.32 -3.68 -20.19
N TRP A 95 -2.36 -4.90 -20.74
CA TRP A 95 -2.37 -6.12 -19.94
C TRP A 95 -1.04 -6.31 -19.21
N ARG A 96 -1.10 -6.55 -17.89
CA ARG A 96 0.06 -6.92 -17.07
C ARG A 96 -0.28 -8.22 -16.34
N PRO A 97 0.45 -9.33 -16.58
CA PRO A 97 0.14 -10.60 -15.94
C PRO A 97 0.28 -10.48 -14.42
N GLN A 98 -0.73 -10.90 -13.66
CA GLN A 98 -0.62 -11.17 -12.23
C GLN A 98 -0.60 -12.69 -12.08
N LEU A 99 0.48 -13.23 -11.53
CA LEU A 99 0.71 -14.68 -11.54
C LEU A 99 0.26 -15.26 -10.21
N LEU A 100 -0.58 -16.30 -10.27
CA LEU A 100 -0.87 -17.18 -9.15
C LEU A 100 -0.13 -18.50 -9.42
N ALA A 101 0.86 -18.82 -8.60
CA ALA A 101 1.66 -20.02 -8.71
C ALA A 101 1.22 -21.03 -7.67
N PHE A 102 0.77 -22.19 -8.13
CA PHE A 102 0.47 -23.33 -7.27
C PHE A 102 1.73 -24.14 -7.00
N ILE A 103 2.00 -24.39 -5.74
CA ILE A 103 3.16 -25.16 -5.28
C ILE A 103 2.61 -26.36 -4.53
N SER A 104 3.04 -27.55 -4.94
CA SER A 104 2.79 -28.76 -4.18
C SER A 104 3.83 -28.86 -3.07
N LEU A 105 3.37 -29.08 -1.84
CA LEU A 105 4.23 -29.46 -0.73
C LEU A 105 4.36 -30.99 -0.73
N GLY A 106 5.59 -31.48 -0.67
CA GLY A 106 5.85 -32.89 -0.41
C GLY A 106 6.00 -33.09 1.08
N ARG A 107 5.42 -34.17 1.61
CA ARG A 107 5.67 -34.61 2.98
C ARG A 107 6.95 -35.45 2.95
N ASP A 108 8.04 -34.92 3.50
CA ASP A 108 9.23 -35.74 3.77
C ASP A 108 9.01 -36.51 5.07
N ASP A 109 8.73 -37.81 4.94
CA ASP A 109 8.43 -38.71 6.06
C ASP A 109 9.57 -38.85 7.08
N GLU A 110 10.82 -38.55 6.68
CA GLU A 110 11.99 -38.61 7.59
C GLU A 110 12.13 -37.39 8.52
N LYS A 111 11.52 -36.25 8.19
CA LYS A 111 11.74 -34.99 8.92
C LYS A 111 10.47 -34.31 9.41
N GLU A 112 9.29 -34.90 9.21
CA GLU A 112 7.97 -34.29 9.49
C GLU A 112 7.89 -32.82 9.01
N THR A 113 8.62 -32.52 7.93
CA THR A 113 8.80 -31.16 7.41
C THR A 113 8.35 -31.14 5.96
N TYR A 114 7.47 -30.21 5.63
CA TYR A 114 7.03 -30.02 4.26
C TYR A 114 8.13 -29.33 3.45
N SER A 115 8.65 -30.02 2.43
CA SER A 115 9.67 -29.46 1.55
C SER A 115 9.04 -28.95 0.24
N ILE A 116 9.54 -27.81 -0.23
CA ILE A 116 9.13 -27.22 -1.51
C ILE A 116 9.84 -27.98 -2.63
N HIS A 117 9.14 -28.91 -3.28
CA HIS A 117 9.71 -29.69 -4.40
C HIS A 117 10.07 -28.83 -5.63
N HIS A 118 9.55 -27.61 -5.75
CA HIS A 118 9.62 -26.81 -6.99
C HIS A 118 10.40 -25.50 -6.84
N SER A 119 11.64 -25.57 -6.34
CA SER A 119 12.57 -24.41 -6.33
C SER A 119 12.77 -23.77 -7.73
N LYS A 120 12.71 -24.59 -8.81
CA LYS A 120 12.80 -24.10 -10.20
C LYS A 120 11.63 -23.20 -10.62
N LEU A 121 10.43 -23.44 -10.07
CA LEU A 121 9.24 -22.63 -10.38
C LEU A 121 9.41 -21.20 -9.85
N PHE A 122 9.95 -21.03 -8.65
CA PHE A 122 10.24 -19.71 -8.10
C PHE A 122 11.26 -18.93 -8.93
N ASN A 123 12.34 -19.59 -9.38
CA ASN A 123 13.32 -18.98 -10.27
C ASN A 123 12.70 -18.56 -11.60
N PHE A 124 11.81 -19.38 -12.16
CA PHE A 124 11.07 -19.05 -13.36
C PHE A 124 10.13 -17.84 -13.15
N LEU A 125 9.36 -17.81 -12.06
CA LEU A 125 8.48 -16.68 -11.73
C LEU A 125 9.27 -15.40 -11.52
N TYR A 126 10.40 -15.48 -10.83
CA TYR A 126 11.31 -14.35 -10.61
C TYR A 126 11.84 -13.81 -11.94
N GLN A 127 12.29 -14.67 -12.86
CA GLN A 127 12.76 -14.27 -14.18
C GLN A 127 11.63 -13.70 -15.05
N LEU A 128 10.46 -14.34 -15.03
CA LEU A 128 9.29 -13.92 -15.80
C LEU A 128 8.78 -12.53 -15.38
N LYS A 129 8.87 -12.20 -14.09
CA LYS A 129 8.50 -10.88 -13.56
C LYS A 129 9.65 -9.90 -13.45
N ALA A 130 10.90 -10.36 -13.55
CA ALA A 130 12.10 -9.58 -13.27
C ALA A 130 11.99 -8.77 -11.95
N GLY A 131 11.40 -9.38 -10.91
CA GLY A 131 11.16 -8.74 -9.61
C GLY A 131 10.08 -7.64 -9.59
N LYS A 132 9.28 -7.48 -10.66
CA LYS A 132 8.26 -6.42 -10.76
C LYS A 132 6.83 -6.96 -10.80
N GLY A 133 5.93 -6.22 -10.16
CA GLY A 133 4.50 -6.51 -10.14
C GLY A 133 4.12 -7.53 -9.07
N PHE A 134 2.92 -8.08 -9.19
CA PHE A 134 2.32 -8.96 -8.19
C PHE A 134 2.43 -10.43 -8.57
N VAL A 135 2.84 -11.27 -7.62
CA VAL A 135 2.89 -12.73 -7.71
C VAL A 135 2.40 -13.30 -6.39
N VAL A 136 1.48 -14.26 -6.44
CA VAL A 136 0.99 -14.99 -5.26
C VAL A 136 1.40 -16.44 -5.40
N ALA A 137 2.04 -16.97 -4.36
CA ALA A 137 2.35 -18.39 -4.23
C ALA A 137 1.29 -19.02 -3.32
N ALA A 138 0.60 -20.05 -3.82
CA ALA A 138 -0.43 -20.77 -3.07
C ALA A 138 -0.09 -22.26 -3.01
N SER A 139 -0.34 -22.88 -1.86
CA SER A 139 -0.22 -24.32 -1.67
C SER A 139 -1.46 -24.82 -0.94
N VAL A 140 -1.85 -26.06 -1.23
CA VAL A 140 -2.91 -26.76 -0.53
C VAL A 140 -2.26 -27.87 0.29
N LEU A 141 -2.63 -27.95 1.56
CA LEU A 141 -2.22 -29.03 2.45
C LEU A 141 -3.42 -29.92 2.73
N GLU A 142 -3.26 -31.22 2.52
CA GLU A 142 -4.31 -32.20 2.77
C GLU A 142 -4.29 -32.62 4.25
N GLY A 143 -5.45 -32.60 4.91
CA GLY A 143 -5.61 -32.99 6.31
C GLY A 143 -6.51 -32.03 7.12
N ASP A 144 -6.65 -32.30 8.41
CA ASP A 144 -7.37 -31.41 9.34
C ASP A 144 -6.48 -30.21 9.74
N TYR A 145 -7.09 -29.04 9.88
CA TYR A 145 -6.41 -27.80 10.25
C TYR A 145 -5.81 -27.87 11.66
N LEU A 146 -6.51 -28.49 12.61
CA LEU A 146 -6.08 -28.54 14.00
C LEU A 146 -4.77 -29.34 14.18
N ASP A 147 -4.64 -30.44 13.44
CA ASP A 147 -3.44 -31.29 13.46
C ASP A 147 -2.29 -30.63 12.71
N ASN A 148 -2.59 -29.95 11.59
CA ASN A 148 -1.58 -29.37 10.73
C ASN A 148 -1.06 -28.00 11.20
N HIS A 149 -1.77 -27.28 12.10
CA HIS A 149 -1.40 -25.92 12.52
C HIS A 149 0.03 -25.82 13.07
N GLN A 150 0.49 -26.83 13.82
CA GLN A 150 1.84 -26.84 14.41
C GLN A 150 2.96 -26.96 13.37
N HIS A 151 2.66 -27.55 12.20
CA HIS A 151 3.61 -27.77 11.12
C HIS A 151 3.66 -26.63 10.08
N ILE A 152 2.75 -25.63 10.19
CA ILE A 152 2.60 -24.53 9.20
C ILE A 152 3.52 -23.33 9.50
N GLU A 153 3.81 -23.06 10.76
CA GLU A 153 4.69 -21.95 11.22
C GLU A 153 6.03 -21.84 10.45
N PRO A 154 6.82 -22.92 10.25
CA PRO A 154 8.11 -22.83 9.55
C PRO A 154 7.96 -22.49 8.05
N ILE A 155 6.84 -22.85 7.42
CA ILE A 155 6.58 -22.58 5.99
C ILE A 155 6.25 -21.10 5.76
N ARG A 156 5.58 -20.46 6.73
CA ARG A 156 5.20 -19.04 6.67
C ARG A 156 6.42 -18.11 6.65
N ALA A 157 7.53 -18.50 7.27
CA ALA A 157 8.76 -17.70 7.35
C ALA A 157 9.45 -17.51 5.99
N VAL A 158 9.33 -18.48 5.07
CA VAL A 158 9.95 -18.43 3.72
C VAL A 158 9.24 -17.42 2.81
N SER A 159 8.01 -17.02 3.13
CA SER A 159 7.21 -16.12 2.30
C SER A 159 7.56 -14.63 2.44
N ILE A 160 8.43 -14.25 3.39
CA ILE A 160 8.71 -12.85 3.76
C ILE A 160 10.12 -12.39 3.34
N SER A 161 10.98 -13.29 2.87
CA SER A 161 12.36 -12.97 2.44
C SER A 161 12.47 -12.60 0.96
#